data_AF-A0A917FVQ2-F1
#
_entry.id   AF-A0A917FVQ2-F1
#
_cell.length_a   1.000
_cell.length_b   1.000
_cell.length_c   1.000
_cell.angle_alpha   90.00
_cell.angle_beta   90.00
_cell.angle_gamma   90.00
#
_symmetry.space_group_name_H-M   'P 1'
#
loop_
_entity.id
_entity.type
_entity.pdbx_description
1 polymer ?
#
loop_
_entity_poly.entity_id
_entity_poly.type
_entity_poly.pdbx_seq_one_letter_code
_entity_poly.pdbx_strand_id
1 'polypeptide(L)'
;MVAMRTLAISVLIAVLLSILIAPLMEIFNLSREQIVLGTSLNNALRSAKDRSLSYEKLRGLDAEVDEERFAEYFAEAFASAMEAQLEENEGGRLVFEGQESTLAVTLDFTHEVDPQTERETTEVHVKAEVPYTFKTRYLRLAREAGEDVDYVMKGERMTVLSVKN
;
A
#
# COMPACT_ATOMS: atom_id res chain seq x y z
N MET A 1 -36.50 26.92 -33.69
CA MET A 1 -35.06 26.60 -33.90
C MET A 1 -34.27 26.54 -32.59
N VAL A 2 -34.51 27.45 -31.63
CA VAL A 2 -33.86 27.45 -30.30
C VAL A 2 -34.13 26.17 -29.49
N ALA A 3 -35.39 25.72 -29.41
CA ALA A 3 -35.78 24.52 -28.65
C ALA A 3 -35.12 23.22 -29.16
N MET A 4 -34.88 23.12 -30.46
CA MET A 4 -34.25 21.94 -31.08
C MET A 4 -32.74 21.93 -30.83
N ARG A 5 -32.10 23.11 -30.79
CA ARG A 5 -30.69 23.26 -30.40
C ARG A 5 -30.47 22.94 -28.92
N THR A 6 -31.35 23.40 -28.03
CA THR A 6 -31.26 23.08 -26.60
C THR A 6 -31.46 21.59 -26.34
N LEU A 7 -32.42 20.93 -27.01
CA LEU A 7 -32.59 19.48 -26.93
C LEU A 7 -31.36 18.72 -27.41
N ALA A 8 -30.78 19.11 -28.55
CA ALA A 8 -29.57 18.49 -29.08
C ALA A 8 -28.38 18.64 -28.11
N ILE A 9 -28.21 19.82 -27.52
CA ILE A 9 -27.17 20.07 -26.51
C ILE A 9 -27.41 19.20 -25.27
N SER A 10 -28.64 19.10 -24.77
CA SER A 10 -28.96 18.26 -23.61
C SER A 10 -28.69 16.79 -23.86
N VAL A 11 -29.04 16.26 -25.03
CA VAL A 11 -28.73 14.87 -25.40
C VAL A 11 -27.22 14.65 -25.52
N LEU A 12 -26.49 15.58 -26.13
CA LEU A 12 -25.04 15.51 -26.23
C LEU A 12 -24.38 15.49 -24.85
N ILE A 13 -24.84 16.34 -23.92
CA ILE A 13 -24.36 16.37 -22.54
C ILE A 13 -24.65 15.03 -21.84
N ALA A 14 -25.86 14.48 -22.01
CA ALA A 14 -26.22 13.20 -21.39
C ALA A 14 -25.31 12.05 -21.89
N VAL A 15 -25.05 12.00 -23.19
CA VAL A 15 -24.14 11.00 -23.78
C VAL A 15 -22.71 11.23 -23.26
N LEU A 16 -22.23 12.46 -23.27
CA LEU A 16 -20.89 12.79 -22.77
C LEU A 16 -20.71 12.38 -21.30
N LEU A 17 -21.67 12.73 -20.43
CA LEU A 17 -21.64 12.35 -19.03
C LEU A 17 -21.66 10.83 -18.84
N SER A 18 -22.45 10.09 -19.63
CA SER A 18 -22.49 8.63 -19.54
C SER A 18 -21.14 7.98 -19.85
N ILE A 19 -20.34 8.57 -20.73
CA ILE A 19 -19.00 8.09 -21.09
C ILE A 19 -17.98 8.47 -20.01
N LEU A 20 -18.11 9.67 -19.41
CA LEU A 20 -17.17 10.17 -18.41
C LEU A 20 -17.37 9.58 -17.01
N ILE A 21 -18.60 9.22 -16.63
CA ILE A 21 -18.89 8.72 -15.28
C ILE A 21 -18.14 7.42 -14.98
N ALA A 22 -18.05 6.50 -15.95
CA ALA A 22 -17.38 5.21 -15.74
C ALA A 22 -15.89 5.37 -15.35
N PRO A 23 -15.02 6.05 -16.11
CA PRO A 23 -13.62 6.24 -15.71
C PRO A 23 -13.47 7.04 -14.42
N LEU A 24 -14.35 8.02 -14.16
CA LEU A 24 -14.34 8.76 -12.88
C LEU A 24 -14.63 7.86 -11.68
N MET A 25 -15.59 6.94 -11.81
CA MET A 25 -15.88 5.96 -10.78
C MET A 25 -14.71 4.99 -10.55
N GLU A 26 -13.99 4.61 -11.60
CA GLU A 26 -12.79 3.79 -11.45
C GLU A 26 -11.69 4.53 -10.69
N ILE A 27 -11.42 5.78 -11.06
CA ILE A 27 -10.44 6.62 -10.35
C ILE A 27 -10.83 6.78 -8.89
N PHE A 28 -12.12 6.94 -8.59
CA PHE A 28 -12.61 7.02 -7.22
C PHE A 28 -12.37 5.73 -6.44
N ASN A 29 -12.68 4.57 -7.02
CA ASN A 29 -12.43 3.26 -6.39
C ASN A 29 -10.93 3.03 -6.16
N LEU A 30 -10.11 3.31 -7.16
CA LEU A 30 -8.65 3.20 -7.06
C LEU A 30 -8.10 4.11 -5.96
N SER A 31 -8.59 5.35 -5.88
CA SER A 31 -8.18 6.31 -4.85
C SER A 31 -8.54 5.81 -3.46
N ARG A 32 -9.74 5.24 -3.29
CA ARG A 32 -10.17 4.66 -2.02
C ARG A 32 -9.27 3.52 -1.58
N GLU A 33 -8.97 2.58 -2.48
CA GLU A 33 -8.10 1.45 -2.16
C GLU A 33 -6.65 1.87 -1.91
N GLN A 34 -6.15 2.86 -2.65
CA GLN A 34 -4.84 3.45 -2.41
C GLN A 34 -4.75 4.09 -1.00
N ILE A 35 -5.83 4.73 -0.53
CA ILE A 35 -5.90 5.27 0.83
C ILE A 35 -5.91 4.14 1.86
N VAL A 36 -6.66 3.07 1.63
CA VAL A 36 -6.69 1.90 2.52
C VAL A 36 -5.31 1.24 2.60
N LEU A 37 -4.63 1.02 1.47
CA LEU A 37 -3.27 0.49 1.46
C LEU A 37 -2.30 1.40 2.22
N GLY A 38 -2.33 2.70 1.93
CA GLY A 38 -1.42 3.68 2.55
C GLY A 38 -1.64 3.84 4.07
N THR A 39 -2.89 3.75 4.52
CA THR A 39 -3.23 3.81 5.95
C THR A 39 -2.88 2.51 6.67
N SER A 40 -3.14 1.36 6.05
CA SER A 40 -2.77 0.04 6.57
C SER A 40 -1.26 -0.10 6.73
N LEU A 41 -0.48 0.34 5.73
CA LEU A 41 0.99 0.38 5.83
C LEU A 41 1.47 1.23 7.00
N ASN A 42 0.92 2.44 7.15
CA ASN A 42 1.35 3.35 8.20
C ASN A 42 1.00 2.81 9.61
N ASN A 43 -0.18 2.21 9.75
CA ASN A 43 -0.62 1.62 11.01
C ASN A 43 0.20 0.37 11.37
N ALA A 44 0.45 -0.50 10.39
CA ALA A 44 1.26 -1.70 10.57
C ALA A 44 2.71 -1.35 10.92
N LEU A 45 3.33 -0.41 10.21
CA LEU A 45 4.66 0.11 10.51
C LEU A 45 4.77 0.65 11.93
N ARG A 46 3.81 1.48 12.33
CA ARG A 46 3.80 2.07 13.67
C ARG A 46 3.64 1.00 14.74
N SER A 47 2.70 0.07 14.54
CA SER A 47 2.47 -1.04 15.48
C SER A 47 3.70 -1.93 15.62
N ALA A 48 4.34 -2.27 14.50
CA ALA A 48 5.56 -3.08 14.47
C ALA A 48 6.69 -2.39 15.21
N LYS A 49 6.92 -1.10 14.95
CA LYS A 49 7.95 -0.32 15.64
C LYS A 49 7.68 -0.24 17.14
N ASP A 50 6.45 0.06 17.55
CA ASP A 50 6.11 0.22 18.96
C ASP A 50 6.24 -1.12 19.73
N ARG A 51 6.06 -2.27 19.07
CA ARG A 51 6.14 -3.62 19.66
C ARG A 51 7.52 -4.28 19.54
N SER A 52 8.32 -3.93 18.53
CA SER A 52 9.67 -4.46 18.32
C SER A 52 10.71 -3.82 19.25
N LEU A 53 10.41 -2.65 19.83
CA LEU A 53 11.26 -2.00 20.81
C LEU A 53 11.22 -2.76 22.15
N SER A 54 12.32 -3.42 22.51
CA SER A 54 12.48 -4.03 23.84
C SER A 54 12.56 -2.95 24.94
N TYR A 55 11.54 -2.92 25.80
CA TYR A 55 11.47 -2.01 26.95
C TYR A 55 12.64 -2.18 27.95
N GLU A 56 13.29 -3.34 27.98
CA GLU A 56 14.44 -3.60 28.86
C GLU A 56 15.73 -2.92 28.38
N LYS A 57 15.88 -2.68 27.06
CA LYS A 57 17.06 -2.02 26.47
C LYS A 57 16.97 -0.48 26.46
N LEU A 58 15.81 0.11 26.77
CA LEU A 58 15.62 1.57 26.91
C LEU A 58 16.45 2.18 28.07
N ARG A 59 16.88 1.38 29.05
CA ARG A 59 17.76 1.82 30.13
C ARG A 59 19.23 1.92 29.74
N GLY A 60 19.62 1.35 28.60
CA GLY A 60 21.03 1.22 28.18
C GLY A 60 21.45 2.04 26.96
N LEU A 61 20.54 2.79 26.31
CA LEU A 61 20.79 3.52 25.04
C LEU A 61 21.18 2.64 23.83
N ASP A 62 21.36 1.33 24.00
CA ASP A 62 21.64 0.35 22.94
C ASP A 62 20.39 -0.46 22.55
N ALA A 63 19.33 0.21 22.10
CA ALA A 63 18.17 -0.49 21.56
C ALA A 63 18.54 -1.12 20.20
N GLU A 64 18.73 -2.43 20.19
CA GLU A 64 18.89 -3.24 18.98
C GLU A 64 17.51 -3.70 18.52
N VAL A 65 17.19 -3.39 17.27
CA VAL A 65 15.92 -3.75 16.64
C VAL A 65 16.01 -5.20 16.17
N ASP A 66 15.10 -6.03 16.66
CA ASP A 66 14.92 -7.39 16.17
C ASP A 66 14.08 -7.34 14.88
N GLU A 67 14.74 -7.50 13.74
CA GLU A 67 14.13 -7.40 12.40
C GLU A 67 13.10 -8.50 12.14
N GLU A 68 13.37 -9.72 12.63
CA GLU A 68 12.45 -10.86 12.50
C GLU A 68 11.16 -10.56 13.27
N ARG A 69 11.27 -10.09 14.52
CA ARG A 69 10.09 -9.66 15.31
C ARG A 69 9.38 -8.47 14.70
N PHE A 70 10.12 -7.52 14.12
CA PHE A 70 9.51 -6.41 13.40
C PHE A 70 8.66 -6.91 12.23
N ALA A 71 9.20 -7.83 11.42
CA ALA A 71 8.50 -8.43 10.30
C ALA A 71 7.25 -9.19 10.75
N GLU A 72 7.32 -9.95 11.84
CA GLU A 72 6.17 -10.66 12.42
C GLU A 72 5.06 -9.70 12.88
N TYR A 73 5.40 -8.68 13.67
CA TYR A 73 4.41 -7.71 14.15
C TYR A 73 3.83 -6.86 13.02
N PHE A 74 4.66 -6.52 12.03
CA PHE A 74 4.22 -5.85 10.83
C PHE A 74 3.23 -6.73 10.06
N ALA A 75 3.56 -8.00 9.84
CA ALA A 75 2.72 -8.93 9.10
C ALA A 75 1.38 -9.15 9.79
N GLU A 76 1.36 -9.33 11.12
CA GLU A 76 0.13 -9.45 11.91
C GLU A 76 -0.77 -8.22 11.75
N ALA A 77 -0.20 -7.02 11.94
CA ALA A 77 -0.94 -5.77 11.88
C ALA A 77 -1.43 -5.45 10.45
N PHE A 78 -0.60 -5.72 9.44
CA PHE A 78 -0.94 -5.50 8.04
C PHE A 78 -2.02 -6.48 7.55
N ALA A 79 -1.89 -7.77 7.87
CA ALA A 79 -2.88 -8.80 7.59
C ALA A 79 -4.25 -8.43 8.17
N SER A 80 -4.28 -7.98 9.44
CA SER A 80 -5.51 -7.54 10.08
C SER A 80 -6.11 -6.29 9.43
N ALA A 81 -5.30 -5.34 8.97
CA ALA A 81 -5.78 -4.09 8.38
C ALA A 81 -6.29 -4.26 6.94
N MET A 82 -5.69 -5.18 6.19
CA MET A 82 -6.07 -5.51 4.81
C MET A 82 -7.06 -6.67 4.71
N GLU A 83 -7.52 -7.22 5.84
CA GLU A 83 -8.36 -8.42 5.90
C GLU A 83 -7.76 -9.59 5.08
N ALA A 84 -6.44 -9.76 5.18
CA ALA A 84 -5.65 -10.74 4.43
C ALA A 84 -5.01 -11.76 5.37
N GLN A 85 -4.48 -12.85 4.81
CA GLN A 85 -3.77 -13.89 5.56
C GLN A 85 -2.32 -13.99 5.05
N LEU A 86 -1.36 -14.08 5.97
CA LEU A 86 0.04 -14.30 5.60
C LEU A 86 0.20 -15.73 5.08
N GLU A 87 0.68 -15.88 3.85
CA GLU A 87 1.00 -17.19 3.25
C GLU A 87 2.51 -17.48 3.30
N GLU A 88 3.33 -16.45 3.05
CA GLU A 88 4.77 -16.60 2.92
C GLU A 88 5.50 -15.46 3.63
N ASN A 89 6.58 -15.80 4.34
CA ASN A 89 7.50 -14.87 4.95
C ASN A 89 8.93 -15.37 4.70
N GLU A 90 9.56 -14.87 3.65
CA GLU A 90 10.92 -15.23 3.26
C GLU A 90 11.82 -13.98 3.25
N GLY A 91 12.67 -13.85 4.27
CA GLY A 91 13.79 -12.90 4.27
C GLY A 91 13.40 -11.43 4.01
N GLY A 92 12.30 -10.97 4.59
CA GLY A 92 11.78 -9.60 4.40
C GLY A 92 10.76 -9.46 3.27
N ARG A 93 10.50 -10.52 2.48
CA ARG A 93 9.38 -10.59 1.56
C ARG A 93 8.20 -11.30 2.21
N LEU A 94 7.09 -10.59 2.32
CA LEU A 94 5.83 -11.05 2.88
C LEU A 94 4.79 -11.17 1.76
N VAL A 95 4.16 -12.34 1.65
CA VAL A 95 3.06 -12.57 0.71
C VAL A 95 1.79 -12.83 1.49
N PHE A 96 0.74 -12.08 1.15
CA PHE A 96 -0.56 -12.18 1.78
C PHE A 96 -1.62 -12.58 0.77
N GLU A 97 -2.49 -13.50 1.14
CA GLU A 97 -3.70 -13.81 0.39
C GLU A 97 -4.84 -12.91 0.87
N GLY A 98 -5.25 -11.99 0.01
CA GLY A 98 -6.40 -11.12 0.22
C GLY A 98 -7.68 -11.69 -0.38
N GLN A 99 -8.79 -10.98 -0.21
CA GLN A 99 -10.08 -11.42 -0.73
C GLN A 99 -10.16 -11.46 -2.28
N GLU A 100 -9.51 -10.50 -2.95
CA GLU A 100 -9.57 -10.36 -4.41
C GLU A 100 -8.21 -10.56 -5.11
N SER A 101 -7.10 -10.43 -4.39
CA SER A 101 -5.76 -10.57 -4.96
C SER A 101 -4.72 -10.88 -3.88
N THR A 102 -3.62 -11.47 -4.33
CA THR A 102 -2.42 -11.68 -3.53
C THR A 102 -1.64 -10.36 -3.41
N LEU A 103 -1.25 -9.99 -2.19
CA LEU A 103 -0.50 -8.78 -1.88
C LEU A 103 0.96 -9.17 -1.59
N ALA A 104 1.91 -8.44 -2.17
CA ALA A 104 3.32 -8.60 -1.85
C ALA A 104 3.82 -7.38 -1.07
N VAL A 105 4.52 -7.61 0.04
CA VAL A 105 5.20 -6.57 0.79
C VAL A 105 6.67 -6.92 0.93
N THR A 106 7.56 -5.95 0.70
CA THR A 106 9.00 -6.07 0.89
C THR A 106 9.43 -5.14 2.01
N LEU A 107 10.21 -5.67 2.96
CA LEU A 107 10.83 -4.96 4.07
C LEU A 107 12.34 -4.91 3.81
N ASP A 108 12.84 -3.74 3.45
CA ASP A 108 14.26 -3.50 3.22
C ASP A 108 14.86 -2.77 4.44
N PHE A 109 15.67 -3.47 5.23
CA PHE A 109 16.37 -2.88 6.38
C PHE A 109 17.73 -2.33 5.95
N THR A 110 18.04 -1.11 6.38
CA THR A 110 19.33 -0.45 6.13
C THR A 110 19.96 -0.04 7.45
N HIS A 111 21.24 -0.35 7.63
CA HIS A 111 22.04 0.14 8.75
C HIS A 111 23.08 1.14 8.24
N GLU A 112 22.99 2.37 8.72
CA GLU A 112 23.94 3.42 8.37
C GLU A 112 24.68 3.89 9.62
N VAL A 113 26.00 4.05 9.50
CA VAL A 113 26.83 4.68 10.53
C VAL A 113 27.21 6.07 10.03
N ASP A 114 26.78 7.11 10.73
CA ASP A 114 27.15 8.49 10.40
C ASP A 114 28.64 8.72 10.72
N PRO A 115 29.49 8.98 9.72
CA PRO A 115 30.93 9.14 9.93
C PRO A 115 31.31 10.41 10.71
N GLN A 116 30.39 11.37 10.90
CA GLN A 116 30.63 12.59 11.68
C GLN A 116 30.21 12.45 13.14
N THR A 117 29.15 11.67 13.40
CA THR A 117 28.57 11.54 14.73
C THR A 117 28.79 10.16 15.36
N GLU A 118 29.36 9.21 14.62
CA GLU A 118 29.53 7.79 14.97
C GLU A 118 28.20 7.09 15.32
N ARG A 119 27.06 7.72 15.01
CA ARG A 119 25.73 7.19 15.30
C ARG A 119 25.35 6.10 14.33
N GLU A 120 24.86 4.99 14.86
CA GLU A 120 24.29 3.89 14.08
C GLU A 120 22.76 4.07 13.98
N THR A 121 22.25 4.21 12.76
CA THR A 121 20.82 4.34 12.47
C THR A 121 20.34 3.10 11.73
N THR A 122 19.24 2.51 12.20
CA THR A 122 18.55 1.43 11.48
C THR A 122 17.24 1.95 10.91
N GLU A 123 17.09 1.85 9.60
CA GLU A 123 15.89 2.26 8.86
C GLU A 123 15.24 1.05 8.20
N VAL A 124 13.92 1.09 8.05
CA VAL A 124 13.19 0.12 7.23
C VAL A 124 12.40 0.84 6.15
N HIS A 125 12.55 0.35 4.93
CA HIS A 125 11.77 0.77 3.78
C HIS A 125 10.80 -0.35 3.41
N VAL A 126 9.51 -0.03 3.49
CA VAL A 126 8.41 -0.95 3.22
C VAL A 126 7.78 -0.61 1.89
N LYS A 127 7.73 -1.60 0.99
CA LYS A 127 7.09 -1.48 -0.33
C LYS A 127 6.00 -2.54 -0.44
N ALA A 128 4.77 -2.12 -0.68
CA ALA A 128 3.64 -3.00 -0.96
C ALA A 128 3.21 -2.88 -2.42
N GLU A 129 2.97 -4.02 -3.05
CA GLU A 129 2.48 -4.17 -4.40
C GLU A 129 1.21 -5.01 -4.39
N VAL A 130 0.10 -4.42 -4.85
CA VAL A 130 -1.22 -5.04 -4.84
C VAL A 130 -1.81 -4.98 -6.24
N PRO A 131 -2.00 -6.12 -6.94
CA PRO A 131 -2.70 -6.16 -8.21
C PRO A 131 -4.13 -5.61 -8.05
N TYR A 132 -4.51 -4.69 -8.92
CA TYR A 132 -5.81 -4.05 -8.89
C TYR A 132 -6.79 -4.71 -9.87
N THR A 133 -7.96 -5.05 -9.37
CA THR A 133 -9.06 -5.57 -10.17
C THR A 133 -10.04 -4.45 -10.49
N PHE A 134 -10.11 -4.05 -11.76
CA PHE A 134 -11.04 -3.00 -12.18
C PHE A 134 -12.49 -3.38 -11.89
N LYS A 135 -13.26 -2.40 -11.40
CA LYS A 135 -14.65 -2.63 -10.99
C LYS A 135 -15.63 -2.21 -12.08
N THR A 136 -15.24 -1.30 -12.97
CA THR A 136 -16.10 -0.87 -14.07
C THR A 136 -16.10 -1.87 -15.22
N ARG A 137 -17.27 -2.00 -15.85
CA ARG A 137 -17.51 -2.97 -16.92
C ARG A 137 -16.55 -2.79 -18.11
N TYR A 138 -16.23 -1.56 -18.50
CA TYR A 138 -15.41 -1.30 -19.69
C TYR A 138 -13.99 -1.83 -19.54
N LEU A 139 -13.32 -1.53 -18.42
CA LEU A 139 -11.94 -1.97 -18.18
C LEU A 139 -11.85 -3.47 -17.90
N ARG A 140 -12.88 -4.05 -17.26
CA ARG A 140 -13.00 -5.51 -17.15
C ARG A 140 -13.10 -6.20 -18.50
N LEU A 141 -13.96 -5.70 -19.40
CA LEU A 141 -14.10 -6.26 -20.74
C LEU A 141 -12.83 -6.09 -21.58
N ALA A 142 -12.11 -4.98 -21.42
CA ALA A 142 -10.82 -4.78 -22.07
C ALA A 142 -9.80 -5.84 -21.61
N ARG A 143 -9.69 -6.08 -20.30
CA ARG A 143 -8.85 -7.16 -19.76
C ARG A 143 -9.27 -8.54 -20.28
N GLU A 144 -10.55 -8.85 -20.26
CA GLU A 144 -11.09 -10.14 -20.77
C GLU A 144 -10.84 -10.32 -22.28
N ALA A 145 -10.78 -9.22 -23.04
CA ALA A 145 -10.42 -9.22 -24.46
C ALA A 145 -8.90 -9.37 -24.70
N GLY A 146 -8.09 -9.42 -23.65
CA GLY A 146 -6.63 -9.56 -23.73
C GLY A 146 -5.89 -8.24 -23.95
N GLU A 147 -6.54 -7.10 -23.73
CA GLU A 147 -5.87 -5.79 -23.76
C GLU A 147 -4.97 -5.62 -22.52
N ASP A 148 -3.84 -4.95 -22.71
CA ASP A 148 -2.89 -4.63 -21.63
C ASP A 148 -3.43 -3.47 -20.78
N VAL A 149 -4.23 -3.83 -19.79
CA VAL A 149 -4.81 -2.87 -18.83
C VAL A 149 -4.35 -3.12 -17.40
N ASP A 150 -3.50 -4.11 -17.16
CA ASP A 150 -3.15 -4.51 -15.79
C ASP A 150 -2.48 -3.38 -15.00
N TYR A 151 -2.89 -3.28 -13.74
CA TYR A 151 -2.46 -2.21 -12.86
C TYR A 151 -2.10 -2.78 -11.50
N VAL A 152 -0.97 -2.33 -10.96
CA VAL A 152 -0.50 -2.70 -9.62
C VAL A 152 -0.46 -1.43 -8.78
N MET A 153 -1.25 -1.39 -7.71
CA MET A 153 -1.17 -0.36 -6.70
C MET A 153 0.14 -0.51 -5.93
N LYS A 154 0.88 0.58 -5.80
CA LYS A 154 2.13 0.62 -5.03
C LYS A 154 1.97 1.50 -3.81
N GLY A 155 2.41 1.02 -2.67
CA GLY A 155 2.47 1.78 -1.42
C GLY A 155 3.87 1.70 -0.83
N GLU A 156 4.50 2.85 -0.61
CA GLU A 156 5.87 2.91 -0.07
C GLU A 156 5.92 3.75 1.20
N ARG A 157 6.63 3.28 2.22
CA ARG A 157 6.83 3.98 3.48
C ARG A 157 8.20 3.67 4.06
N MET A 158 8.83 4.68 4.66
CA MET A 158 10.13 4.55 5.31
C MET A 158 10.03 5.02 6.75
N THR A 159 10.69 4.33 7.68
CA THR A 159 10.76 4.76 9.07
C THR A 159 12.07 4.37 9.72
N VAL A 160 12.55 5.23 10.63
CA VAL A 160 13.71 4.97 11.48
C VAL A 160 13.26 4.12 12.67
N LEU A 161 13.95 3.01 12.91
CA LEU A 161 13.65 2.05 13.96
C LEU A 161 14.49 2.28 15.22
N SER A 162 15.78 2.57 15.07
CA SER A 162 16.69 2.88 16.19
C SER A 162 17.81 3.82 15.79
N VAL A 163 18.29 4.59 16.77
CA VAL A 163 19.49 5.40 16.69
C VAL A 163 20.35 5.10 17.92
N LYS A 164 21.55 4.57 17.73
CA LYS A 164 22.55 4.36 18.79
C LYS A 164 23.62 5.45 18.73
N ASN A 165 24.19 5.80 19.89
CA ASN A 165 25.29 6.77 20.02
C ASN A 165 26.59 6.07 20.39
#